data_AF-A0A6L8G3N0-F1
#
_entry.id   AF-A0A6L8G3N0-F1
#
_cell.length_a   1.000
_cell.length_b   1.000
_cell.length_c   1.000
_cell.angle_alpha   90.00
_cell.angle_beta   90.00
_cell.angle_gamma   90.00
#
_symmetry.space_group_name_H-M   'P 1'
#
loop_
_entity.id
_entity.type
_entity.pdbx_description
1 polymer ?
#
loop_
_entity_poly.entity_id
_entity_poly.type
_entity_poly.pdbx_seq_one_letter_code
_entity_poly.pdbx_strand_id
1 'polypeptide(L)'
;MGGAATSAAVHLAGQPIEALGEVSLDEPDRQEEHIGTIVPQATIDYRDETNGDLVIRWRFGEVFRRLPAESDLHTKLDSAALLAMRSRYAIALLRYCSTHFEKTRTNRQEFTVGHLRQVLGVREGKLSTFSNLKKWALSPAIQEINATSRWTLEAVPHKTGRSVTSVTISWTEKPQSGKRAAKAELDRHSAGRRQRQAGTAERPADHPPLPASRDDFRDSIWEQAYHDAGCWADVQKTLDGFRVWTERTGKPQTPTLFFSFCKGENERKGI
;
A
#
# COMPACT_ATOMS: atom_id res chain seq x y z
N MET A 1 15.53 45.90 -40.64
CA MET A 1 15.89 45.80 -39.21
C MET A 1 14.79 44.96 -38.57
N GLY A 2 14.92 43.64 -38.36
CA GLY A 2 16.09 42.89 -37.93
C GLY A 2 16.00 42.68 -36.43
N GLY A 3 15.24 41.67 -36.00
CA GLY A 3 15.08 41.29 -34.59
C GLY A 3 14.69 39.82 -34.52
N ALA A 4 15.72 38.97 -34.50
CA ALA A 4 15.63 37.52 -34.55
C ALA A 4 14.84 36.97 -33.34
N ALA A 5 13.87 36.09 -33.61
CA ALA A 5 13.33 35.19 -32.61
C ALA A 5 14.42 34.18 -32.27
N THR A 6 15.14 34.43 -31.18
CA THR A 6 16.17 33.55 -30.66
C THR A 6 15.53 32.22 -30.26
N SER A 7 15.80 31.19 -31.05
CA SER A 7 15.58 29.79 -30.72
C SER A 7 16.37 29.45 -29.46
N ALA A 8 15.69 29.26 -28.34
CA ALA A 8 16.26 28.64 -27.16
C ALA A 8 16.06 27.12 -27.26
N ALA A 9 16.98 26.46 -27.96
CA ALA A 9 17.17 25.03 -27.85
C ALA A 9 17.72 24.72 -26.45
N VAL A 10 16.85 24.33 -25.52
CA VAL A 10 17.27 23.66 -24.28
C VAL A 10 17.44 22.18 -24.62
N HIS A 11 18.67 21.82 -24.95
CA HIS A 11 19.11 20.45 -25.08
C HIS A 11 19.25 19.85 -23.67
N LEU A 12 18.19 19.18 -23.19
CA LEU A 12 18.29 18.21 -22.10
C LEU A 12 18.30 16.82 -22.71
N ALA A 13 19.50 16.23 -22.79
CA ALA A 13 19.69 14.84 -23.15
C ALA A 13 19.05 13.93 -22.10
N GLY A 14 18.12 13.06 -22.53
CA GLY A 14 17.56 12.03 -21.66
C GLY A 14 16.22 11.45 -22.09
N GLN A 15 16.10 11.08 -23.38
CA GLN A 15 14.95 10.45 -24.03
C GLN A 15 13.67 11.32 -24.13
N PRO A 16 13.01 11.37 -25.30
CA PRO A 16 11.64 11.87 -25.35
C PRO A 16 10.81 11.03 -24.39
N ILE A 17 9.79 11.61 -23.76
CA ILE A 17 8.76 10.84 -23.07
C ILE A 17 8.10 9.97 -24.15
N GLU A 18 8.64 8.77 -24.38
CA GLU A 18 8.13 7.82 -25.35
C GLU A 18 6.70 7.47 -24.92
N ALA A 19 5.72 7.94 -25.72
CA ALA A 19 4.37 7.40 -25.83
C ALA A 19 3.68 6.96 -24.51
N LEU A 20 3.82 7.71 -23.41
CA LEU A 20 3.01 7.46 -22.23
C LEU A 20 1.59 7.95 -22.48
N GLY A 21 0.74 7.01 -22.90
CA GLY A 21 -0.70 7.22 -23.02
C GLY A 21 -1.20 7.33 -24.45
N GLU A 22 -0.66 6.58 -25.40
CA GLU A 22 -1.40 6.33 -26.65
C GLU A 22 -2.74 5.64 -26.34
N VAL A 23 -3.77 6.04 -27.07
CA VAL A 23 -5.13 5.50 -26.94
C VAL A 23 -5.65 5.26 -28.35
N SER A 24 -6.14 4.05 -28.62
CA SER A 24 -6.93 3.79 -29.81
C SER A 24 -8.39 3.48 -29.45
N LEU A 25 -9.29 3.88 -30.33
CA LEU A 25 -10.70 3.53 -30.33
C LEU A 25 -11.03 2.93 -31.69
N ASP A 26 -11.45 1.68 -31.70
CA ASP A 26 -11.87 0.96 -32.90
C ASP A 26 -13.39 1.06 -33.06
N GLU A 27 -13.84 1.52 -34.22
CA GLU A 27 -15.24 1.58 -34.63
C GLU A 27 -15.47 0.60 -35.78
N PRO A 28 -15.69 -0.70 -35.49
CA PRO A 28 -15.76 -1.74 -36.53
C PRO A 28 -16.93 -1.55 -37.50
N ASP A 29 -18.05 -0.98 -37.03
CA ASP A 29 -19.22 -0.69 -37.85
C ASP A 29 -18.94 0.38 -38.91
N ARG A 30 -17.99 1.29 -38.63
CA ARG A 30 -17.55 2.34 -39.55
C ARG A 30 -16.24 2.01 -40.26
N GLN A 31 -15.55 0.96 -39.83
CA GLN A 31 -14.20 0.59 -40.27
C GLN A 31 -13.18 1.72 -40.04
N GLU A 32 -13.29 2.42 -38.91
CA GLU A 32 -12.41 3.53 -38.55
C GLU A 32 -11.65 3.20 -37.25
N GLU A 33 -10.35 3.50 -37.24
CA GLU A 33 -9.53 3.47 -36.01
C GLU A 33 -9.09 4.89 -35.66
N HIS A 34 -9.49 5.36 -34.50
CA HIS A 34 -9.10 6.68 -33.98
C HIS A 34 -7.92 6.52 -33.02
N ILE A 35 -6.76 7.06 -33.38
CA ILE A 35 -5.55 7.02 -32.57
C ILE A 35 -5.28 8.40 -31.98
N GLY A 36 -5.02 8.47 -30.68
CA GLY A 36 -4.74 9.72 -29.97
C GLY A 36 -3.91 9.49 -28.71
N THR A 37 -3.85 10.50 -27.85
CA THR A 37 -3.09 10.46 -26.58
C THR A 37 -3.99 10.82 -25.40
N ILE A 38 -3.78 10.21 -24.22
CA ILE A 38 -4.48 10.52 -22.97
C ILE A 38 -4.26 11.99 -22.62
N VAL A 39 -3.01 12.45 -22.59
CA VAL A 39 -2.64 13.83 -22.28
C VAL A 39 -1.86 14.41 -23.48
N PRO A 40 -2.54 15.01 -24.47
CA PRO A 40 -1.87 15.60 -25.63
C PRO A 40 -1.01 16.82 -25.27
N GLN A 41 -1.32 17.51 -24.17
CA GLN A 41 -0.58 18.66 -23.70
C GLN A 41 -0.72 18.84 -22.19
N ALA A 42 0.39 19.13 -21.53
CA ALA A 42 0.45 19.61 -20.16
C ALA A 42 1.36 20.86 -20.10
N THR A 43 0.97 21.84 -19.29
CA THR A 43 1.72 23.05 -19.00
C THR A 43 2.07 23.04 -17.52
N ILE A 44 3.35 23.17 -17.21
CA ILE A 44 3.83 23.35 -15.84
C ILE A 44 4.06 24.85 -15.64
N ASP A 45 3.46 25.39 -14.59
CA ASP A 45 3.53 26.80 -14.24
C ASP A 45 4.46 26.99 -13.05
N TYR A 46 5.66 27.52 -13.31
CA TYR A 46 6.74 27.64 -12.33
C TYR A 46 6.73 28.96 -11.54
N ARG A 47 5.75 29.83 -11.79
CA ARG A 47 5.72 31.19 -11.25
C ARG A 47 5.66 31.24 -9.71
N ASP A 48 5.13 30.19 -9.09
CA ASP A 48 4.96 30.09 -7.63
C ASP A 48 5.94 29.09 -6.97
N GLU A 49 6.95 28.60 -7.69
CA GLU A 49 7.92 27.62 -7.16
C GLU A 49 8.64 28.13 -5.90
N THR A 50 8.92 29.44 -5.85
CA THR A 50 9.55 30.08 -4.69
C THR A 50 8.68 30.05 -3.43
N ASN A 51 7.36 29.86 -3.59
CA ASN A 51 6.41 29.71 -2.48
C ASN A 51 6.15 28.23 -2.14
N GLY A 52 6.82 27.31 -2.83
CA GLY A 52 6.69 25.86 -2.62
C GLY A 52 5.57 25.19 -3.42
N ASP A 53 4.86 25.93 -4.27
CA ASP A 53 3.73 25.42 -5.05
C ASP A 53 4.09 25.24 -6.53
N LEU A 54 3.62 24.14 -7.12
CA LEU A 54 3.76 23.84 -8.55
C LEU A 54 2.38 23.56 -9.15
N VAL A 55 1.98 24.36 -10.14
CA VAL A 55 0.68 24.18 -10.81
C VAL A 55 0.86 23.48 -12.14
N ILE A 56 0.21 22.32 -12.30
CA ILE A 56 0.18 21.56 -13.55
C ILE A 56 -1.20 21.69 -14.17
N ARG A 57 -1.27 22.27 -15.37
CA ARG A 57 -2.49 22.35 -16.19
C ARG A 57 -2.41 21.34 -17.32
N TRP A 58 -3.45 20.55 -17.51
CA TRP A 58 -3.50 19.55 -18.57
C TRP A 58 -4.94 19.36 -19.05
N ARG A 59 -5.09 18.77 -20.23
CA ARG A 59 -6.39 18.39 -20.81
C ARG A 59 -6.35 16.96 -21.29
N PHE A 60 -7.47 16.25 -21.20
CA PHE A 60 -7.60 14.94 -21.82
C PHE A 60 -7.73 15.07 -23.34
N GLY A 61 -7.08 14.16 -24.09
CA GLY A 61 -7.23 14.06 -25.53
C GLY A 61 -8.65 13.70 -25.95
N GLU A 62 -8.98 13.98 -27.21
CA GLU A 62 -10.32 13.72 -27.76
C GLU A 62 -10.67 12.24 -27.75
N VAL A 63 -9.82 11.39 -28.33
CA VAL A 63 -10.01 9.93 -28.34
C VAL A 63 -10.20 9.38 -26.93
N PHE A 64 -9.39 9.84 -25.96
CA PHE A 64 -9.55 9.42 -24.57
C PHE A 64 -10.86 9.88 -23.94
N ARG A 65 -11.38 11.07 -24.25
CA ARG A 65 -12.66 11.55 -23.71
C ARG A 65 -13.86 10.76 -24.23
N ARG A 66 -13.75 10.17 -25.43
CA ARG A 66 -14.78 9.32 -26.02
C ARG A 66 -14.91 7.97 -25.32
N LEU A 67 -13.79 7.35 -24.94
CA LEU A 67 -13.78 6.06 -24.25
C LEU A 67 -14.72 5.97 -23.03
N PRO A 68 -14.61 6.83 -22.00
CA PRO A 68 -15.50 6.78 -20.84
C PRO A 68 -16.92 7.29 -21.15
N ALA A 69 -17.13 8.06 -22.23
CA ALA A 69 -18.44 8.56 -22.63
C ALA A 69 -19.27 7.49 -23.36
N GLU A 70 -18.62 6.63 -24.13
CA GLU A 70 -19.24 5.59 -24.96
C GLU A 70 -19.19 4.19 -24.30
N SER A 71 -18.47 4.05 -23.18
CA SER A 71 -18.33 2.80 -22.43
C SER A 71 -19.51 2.54 -21.49
N ASP A 72 -20.17 1.39 -21.64
CA ASP A 72 -21.16 0.87 -20.68
C ASP A 72 -20.52 0.31 -19.39
N LEU A 73 -19.19 0.15 -19.37
CA LEU A 73 -18.45 -0.32 -18.21
C LEU A 73 -18.16 0.84 -17.27
N HIS A 74 -18.87 0.88 -16.14
CA HIS A 74 -18.60 1.80 -15.05
C HIS A 74 -18.21 1.03 -13.78
N THR A 75 -17.24 1.53 -13.04
CA THR A 75 -16.82 0.92 -11.77
C THR A 75 -16.49 1.97 -10.74
N LYS A 76 -17.13 1.89 -9.57
CA LYS A 76 -16.84 2.77 -8.44
C LYS A 76 -15.64 2.25 -7.66
N LEU A 77 -14.48 2.82 -7.96
CA LEU A 77 -13.24 2.55 -7.24
C LEU A 77 -12.98 3.64 -6.18
N ASP A 78 -12.60 3.20 -4.99
CA ASP A 78 -12.11 4.09 -3.92
C ASP A 78 -10.68 4.53 -4.27
N SER A 79 -10.53 5.80 -4.67
CA SER A 79 -9.25 6.37 -5.10
C SER A 79 -8.24 6.41 -3.96
N ALA A 80 -8.66 6.68 -2.72
CA ALA A 80 -7.78 6.71 -1.56
C ALA A 80 -7.21 5.31 -1.29
N ALA A 81 -8.07 4.28 -1.36
CA ALA A 81 -7.64 2.89 -1.23
C ALA A 81 -6.65 2.49 -2.34
N LEU A 82 -6.98 2.76 -3.61
CA LEU A 82 -6.10 2.40 -4.73
C LEU A 82 -4.73 3.08 -4.69
N LEU A 83 -4.67 4.36 -4.34
CA LEU A 83 -3.41 5.13 -4.29
C LEU A 83 -2.55 4.74 -3.08
N ALA A 84 -3.17 4.28 -1.99
CA ALA A 84 -2.47 3.80 -0.81
C ALA A 84 -1.89 2.39 -0.98
N MET A 85 -2.46 1.59 -1.89
CA MET A 85 -1.96 0.24 -2.20
C MET A 85 -0.58 0.29 -2.87
N ARG A 86 0.26 -0.69 -2.55
CA ARG A 86 1.60 -0.86 -3.11
C ARG A 86 1.74 -2.16 -3.90
N SER A 87 0.92 -3.17 -3.65
CA SER A 87 0.92 -4.38 -4.46
C SER A 87 0.20 -4.17 -5.78
N ARG A 88 0.91 -4.36 -6.90
CA ARG A 88 0.28 -4.45 -8.23
C ARG A 88 -0.81 -5.53 -8.29
N TYR A 89 -0.66 -6.61 -7.52
CA TYR A 89 -1.62 -7.70 -7.44
C TYR A 89 -2.88 -7.29 -6.67
N ALA A 90 -2.75 -6.50 -5.59
CA ALA A 90 -3.88 -5.95 -4.86
C ALA A 90 -4.69 -5.00 -5.74
N ILE A 91 -4.01 -4.10 -6.45
CA ILE A 91 -4.65 -3.15 -7.38
C ILE A 91 -5.41 -3.91 -8.47
N ALA A 92 -4.78 -4.90 -9.11
CA ALA A 92 -5.40 -5.69 -10.17
C ALA A 92 -6.63 -6.47 -9.65
N LEU A 93 -6.50 -7.13 -8.50
CA LEU A 93 -7.59 -7.92 -7.91
C LEU A 93 -8.76 -7.03 -7.46
N LEU A 94 -8.48 -5.89 -6.79
CA LEU A 94 -9.51 -4.95 -6.37
C LEU A 94 -10.28 -4.39 -7.56
N ARG A 95 -9.57 -4.00 -8.63
CA ARG A 95 -10.18 -3.50 -9.88
C ARG A 95 -11.09 -4.56 -10.47
N TYR A 96 -10.61 -5.80 -10.59
CA TYR A 96 -11.41 -6.91 -11.10
C TYR A 96 -12.68 -7.12 -10.26
N CYS A 97 -12.55 -7.32 -8.95
CA CYS A 97 -13.69 -7.59 -8.07
C CYS A 97 -14.70 -6.45 -8.06
N SER A 98 -14.23 -5.19 -8.03
CA SER A 98 -15.12 -4.03 -8.06
C SER A 98 -15.88 -3.94 -9.38
N THR A 99 -15.19 -4.16 -10.51
CA THR A 99 -15.81 -4.13 -11.85
C THR A 99 -16.82 -5.25 -12.01
N HIS A 100 -16.44 -6.46 -11.59
CA HIS A 100 -17.31 -7.62 -11.64
C HIS A 100 -18.56 -7.43 -10.78
N PHE A 101 -18.41 -6.88 -9.57
CA PHE A 101 -19.54 -6.58 -8.69
C PHE A 101 -20.52 -5.60 -9.33
N GLU A 102 -20.04 -4.50 -9.90
CA GLU A 102 -20.91 -3.50 -10.53
C GLU A 102 -21.64 -4.09 -11.74
N LYS A 103 -20.94 -4.90 -12.54
CA LYS A 103 -21.49 -5.55 -13.74
C LYS A 103 -22.52 -6.64 -13.43
N THR A 104 -22.23 -7.56 -12.52
CA THR A 104 -23.04 -8.78 -12.34
C THR A 104 -23.86 -8.78 -11.05
N ARG A 105 -23.61 -7.84 -10.14
CA ARG A 105 -24.13 -7.84 -8.75
C ARG A 105 -23.81 -9.13 -7.98
N THR A 106 -22.82 -9.90 -8.44
CA THR A 106 -22.33 -11.11 -7.77
C THR A 106 -21.14 -10.78 -6.90
N ASN A 107 -21.06 -11.41 -5.73
CA ASN A 107 -20.05 -11.19 -4.72
C ASN A 107 -19.03 -12.35 -4.62
N ARG A 108 -19.01 -13.23 -5.64
CA ARG A 108 -18.21 -14.45 -5.68
C ARG A 108 -17.92 -14.82 -7.13
N GLN A 109 -16.69 -15.27 -7.41
CA GLN A 109 -16.30 -15.81 -8.71
C GLN A 109 -15.31 -16.96 -8.53
N GLU A 110 -15.53 -18.05 -9.28
CA GLU A 110 -14.57 -19.14 -9.41
C GLU A 110 -13.62 -18.90 -10.59
N PHE A 111 -12.32 -19.02 -10.33
CA PHE A 111 -11.26 -18.84 -11.31
C PHE A 111 -10.53 -20.15 -11.50
N THR A 112 -10.25 -20.54 -12.73
CA THR A 112 -9.15 -21.47 -12.98
C THR A 112 -7.84 -20.82 -12.52
N VAL A 113 -6.84 -21.61 -12.11
CA VAL A 113 -5.55 -21.05 -11.69
C VAL A 113 -4.89 -20.25 -12.83
N GLY A 114 -5.09 -20.66 -14.09
CA GLY A 114 -4.62 -19.93 -15.27
C GLY A 114 -5.27 -18.56 -15.40
N HIS A 115 -6.61 -18.49 -15.35
CA HIS A 115 -7.34 -17.22 -15.42
C HIS A 115 -6.98 -16.30 -14.26
N LEU A 116 -6.83 -16.82 -13.04
CA LEU A 116 -6.43 -16.02 -11.89
C LEU A 116 -5.05 -15.34 -12.08
N ARG A 117 -4.10 -16.00 -12.74
CA ARG A 117 -2.80 -15.39 -13.07
C ARG A 117 -2.95 -14.21 -14.03
N GLN A 118 -3.81 -14.34 -15.03
CA GLN A 118 -4.10 -13.27 -15.99
C GLN A 118 -4.73 -12.08 -15.29
N VAL A 119 -5.73 -12.32 -14.44
CA VAL A 119 -6.39 -11.28 -13.63
C VAL A 119 -5.38 -10.55 -12.74
N LEU A 120 -4.44 -11.26 -12.12
CA LEU A 120 -3.39 -10.67 -11.31
C LEU A 120 -2.27 -10.02 -12.14
N GLY A 121 -2.27 -10.13 -13.47
CA GLY A 121 -1.21 -9.61 -14.34
C GLY A 121 0.15 -10.29 -14.11
N VAL A 122 0.13 -11.58 -13.73
CA VAL A 122 1.34 -12.39 -13.59
C VAL A 122 1.91 -12.66 -14.98
N ARG A 123 3.19 -12.31 -15.18
CA ARG A 123 3.89 -12.58 -16.44
C ARG A 123 3.97 -14.09 -16.70
N GLU A 124 3.98 -14.47 -17.97
CA GLU A 124 4.12 -15.86 -18.39
C GLU A 124 5.37 -16.51 -17.77
N GLY A 125 5.25 -17.79 -17.40
CA GLY A 125 6.30 -18.55 -16.73
C GLY A 125 6.58 -18.18 -15.26
N LYS A 126 6.00 -17.08 -14.72
CA LYS A 126 6.13 -16.71 -13.30
C LYS A 126 5.00 -17.30 -12.46
N LEU A 127 5.30 -17.58 -11.18
CA LEU A 127 4.36 -18.15 -10.21
C LEU A 127 3.63 -19.40 -10.77
N SER A 128 4.40 -20.27 -11.42
CA SER A 128 3.91 -21.45 -12.16
C SER A 128 3.18 -22.47 -11.28
N THR A 129 3.54 -22.56 -10.01
CA THR A 129 2.82 -23.39 -9.02
C THR A 129 1.77 -22.57 -8.29
N PHE A 130 0.65 -23.21 -7.92
CA PHE A 130 -0.38 -22.54 -7.11
C PHE A 130 0.16 -22.08 -5.75
N SER A 131 1.08 -22.85 -5.14
CA SER A 131 1.71 -22.46 -3.87
C SER A 131 2.45 -21.13 -3.97
N ASN A 132 3.24 -20.94 -5.04
CA ASN A 132 3.94 -19.67 -5.29
C ASN A 132 2.95 -18.54 -5.60
N LEU A 133 1.93 -18.80 -6.42
CA LEU A 133 0.87 -17.81 -6.71
C LEU A 133 0.17 -17.35 -5.42
N LYS A 134 -0.19 -18.29 -4.55
CA LYS A 134 -0.82 -18.03 -3.27
C LYS A 134 0.07 -17.18 -2.37
N LYS A 135 1.32 -17.62 -2.16
CA LYS A 135 2.28 -16.99 -1.25
C LYS A 135 2.68 -15.58 -1.68
N TRP A 136 2.97 -15.37 -2.96
CA TRP A 136 3.60 -14.14 -3.44
C TRP A 136 2.65 -13.13 -4.05
N ALA A 137 1.46 -13.55 -4.48
CA ALA A 137 0.50 -12.67 -5.12
C ALA A 137 -0.85 -12.65 -4.40
N LEU A 138 -1.55 -13.78 -4.34
CA LEU A 138 -2.95 -13.81 -3.90
C LEU A 138 -3.12 -13.45 -2.42
N SER A 139 -2.37 -14.11 -1.51
CA SER A 139 -2.51 -13.85 -0.07
C SER A 139 -2.09 -12.43 0.31
N PRO A 140 -0.94 -11.89 -0.14
CA PRO A 140 -0.58 -10.50 0.11
C PRO A 140 -1.60 -9.51 -0.47
N ALA A 141 -2.13 -9.79 -1.67
CA ALA A 141 -3.15 -8.94 -2.29
C ALA A 141 -4.43 -8.88 -1.46
N ILE A 142 -4.94 -10.03 -1.02
CA ILE A 142 -6.15 -10.10 -0.19
C ILE A 142 -5.93 -9.39 1.15
N GLN A 143 -4.78 -9.59 1.79
CA GLN A 143 -4.44 -8.92 3.05
C GLN A 143 -4.44 -7.40 2.91
N GLU A 144 -3.80 -6.88 1.86
CA GLU A 144 -3.74 -5.44 1.61
C GLU A 144 -5.13 -4.85 1.32
N ILE A 145 -5.93 -5.51 0.49
CA ILE A 145 -7.31 -5.10 0.18
C ILE A 145 -8.17 -5.11 1.46
N ASN A 146 -8.06 -6.16 2.27
CA ASN A 146 -8.79 -6.29 3.53
C ASN A 146 -8.35 -5.27 4.57
N ALA A 147 -7.13 -4.73 4.49
CA ALA A 147 -6.67 -3.68 5.39
C ALA A 147 -7.14 -2.28 4.95
N THR A 148 -7.09 -2.00 3.64
CA THR A 148 -7.12 -0.61 3.13
C THR A 148 -8.37 -0.25 2.34
N SER A 149 -9.21 -1.22 1.98
CA SER A 149 -10.41 -0.97 1.18
C SER A 149 -11.71 -1.18 1.97
N ARG A 150 -12.84 -0.81 1.36
CA ARG A 150 -14.20 -1.12 1.87
C ARG A 150 -14.58 -2.60 1.77
N TRP A 151 -13.81 -3.41 1.05
CA TRP A 151 -14.12 -4.81 0.80
C TRP A 151 -13.39 -5.75 1.77
N THR A 152 -14.02 -6.89 2.05
CA THR A 152 -13.43 -8.06 2.67
C THR A 152 -13.43 -9.20 1.66
N LEU A 153 -12.25 -9.67 1.27
CA LEU A 153 -12.03 -10.76 0.34
C LEU A 153 -11.61 -12.03 1.08
N GLU A 154 -12.06 -13.16 0.55
CA GLU A 154 -11.65 -14.49 0.97
C GLU A 154 -11.39 -15.35 -0.27
N ALA A 155 -10.39 -16.24 -0.20
CA ALA A 155 -10.05 -17.17 -1.28
C ALA A 155 -10.06 -18.62 -0.79
N VAL A 156 -10.89 -19.43 -1.44
CA VAL A 156 -11.06 -20.86 -1.17
C VAL A 156 -10.55 -21.67 -2.36
N PRO A 157 -9.41 -22.38 -2.22
CA PRO A 157 -8.87 -23.21 -3.30
C PRO A 157 -9.60 -24.56 -3.40
N HIS A 158 -9.84 -25.01 -4.63
CA HIS A 158 -10.44 -26.31 -4.95
C HIS A 158 -9.43 -27.24 -5.61
N LYS A 159 -9.43 -28.50 -5.18
CA LYS A 159 -8.48 -29.51 -5.66
C LYS A 159 -9.15 -30.50 -6.59
N THR A 160 -8.40 -30.93 -7.60
CA THR A 160 -8.68 -32.12 -8.38
C THR A 160 -7.47 -33.05 -8.23
N GLY A 161 -7.66 -34.16 -7.53
CA GLY A 161 -6.54 -35.00 -7.10
C GLY A 161 -5.58 -34.26 -6.17
N ARG A 162 -4.29 -34.22 -6.52
CA ARG A 162 -3.24 -33.56 -5.72
C ARG A 162 -3.07 -32.07 -6.02
N SER A 163 -3.66 -31.57 -7.10
CA SER A 163 -3.42 -30.23 -7.61
C SER A 163 -4.62 -29.32 -7.35
N VAL A 164 -4.35 -28.04 -7.06
CA VAL A 164 -5.39 -27.01 -7.05
C VAL A 164 -5.69 -26.61 -8.49
N THR A 165 -6.93 -26.76 -8.91
CA THR A 165 -7.39 -26.50 -10.29
C THR A 165 -8.15 -25.19 -10.41
N SER A 166 -8.89 -24.82 -9.36
CA SER A 166 -9.59 -23.55 -9.28
C SER A 166 -9.51 -22.91 -7.89
N VAL A 167 -9.87 -21.64 -7.83
CA VAL A 167 -10.00 -20.87 -6.59
C VAL A 167 -11.28 -20.09 -6.68
N THR A 168 -12.14 -20.21 -5.69
CA THR A 168 -13.21 -19.25 -5.53
C THR A 168 -12.76 -18.06 -4.69
N ILE A 169 -12.97 -16.86 -5.20
CA ILE A 169 -12.80 -15.62 -4.44
C ILE A 169 -14.17 -15.02 -4.18
N SER A 170 -14.46 -14.72 -2.92
CA SER A 170 -15.64 -13.94 -2.50
C SER A 170 -15.21 -12.56 -2.01
N TRP A 171 -16.09 -11.56 -2.16
CA TRP A 171 -15.88 -10.21 -1.67
C TRP A 171 -17.16 -9.64 -1.09
N THR A 172 -17.11 -9.16 0.14
CA THR A 172 -18.26 -8.57 0.82
C THR A 172 -17.94 -7.16 1.27
N GLU A 173 -18.94 -6.27 1.25
CA GLU A 173 -18.71 -4.92 1.74
C GLU A 173 -18.65 -4.95 3.27
N LYS A 174 -17.66 -4.26 3.83
CA LYS A 174 -17.51 -4.17 5.29
C LYS A 174 -18.69 -3.42 5.92
N PRO A 175 -19.07 -3.78 7.16
CA PRO A 175 -19.95 -2.93 7.96
C PRO A 175 -19.29 -1.56 8.21
N GLN A 176 -20.08 -0.58 8.64
CA GLN A 176 -19.60 0.80 8.82
C GLN A 176 -18.37 0.90 9.75
N SER A 177 -18.31 0.09 10.81
CA SER A 177 -17.13 0.00 11.69
C SER A 177 -15.88 -0.45 10.94
N GLY A 178 -15.99 -1.45 10.07
CA GLY A 178 -14.90 -1.92 9.21
C GLY A 178 -14.47 -0.90 8.16
N LYS A 179 -15.41 -0.13 7.59
CA LYS A 179 -15.09 0.99 6.68
C LYS A 179 -14.31 2.10 7.42
N ARG A 180 -14.71 2.44 8.64
CA ARG A 180 -13.97 3.39 9.50
C ARG A 180 -12.57 2.90 9.83
N ALA A 181 -12.41 1.61 10.15
CA ALA A 181 -11.10 1.02 10.41
C ALA A 181 -10.19 1.07 9.17
N ALA A 182 -10.73 0.77 7.98
CA ALA A 182 -9.99 0.88 6.72
C ALA A 182 -9.55 2.32 6.45
N LYS A 183 -10.45 3.30 6.65
CA LYS A 183 -10.09 4.72 6.52
C LYS A 183 -9.01 5.14 7.52
N ALA A 184 -9.13 4.73 8.78
CA ALA A 184 -8.10 4.98 9.79
C ALA A 184 -6.76 4.36 9.40
N GLU A 185 -6.75 3.18 8.76
CA GLU A 185 -5.51 2.59 8.24
C GLU A 185 -4.94 3.41 7.07
N LEU A 186 -5.77 3.91 6.15
CA LEU A 186 -5.31 4.80 5.06
C LEU A 186 -4.64 6.07 5.57
N ASP A 187 -5.19 6.66 6.63
CA ASP A 187 -4.72 7.92 7.22
C ASP A 187 -3.40 7.73 8.02
N ARG A 188 -2.97 6.50 8.31
CA ARG A 188 -1.70 6.21 9.03
C ARG A 188 -0.50 6.18 8.09
N HIS A 189 0.70 6.46 8.63
CA HIS A 189 1.95 6.48 7.86
C HIS A 189 2.26 5.14 7.16
N SER A 190 2.69 5.19 5.90
CA SER A 190 2.86 4.01 5.03
C SER A 190 3.86 2.97 5.54
N ALA A 191 4.91 3.41 6.25
CA ALA A 191 5.89 2.50 6.85
C ALA A 191 5.26 1.58 7.91
N GLY A 192 4.40 2.13 8.77
CA GLY A 192 3.71 1.36 9.81
C GLY A 192 2.61 0.44 9.25
N ARG A 193 1.97 0.82 8.14
CA ARG A 193 1.00 -0.04 7.45
C ARG A 193 1.63 -1.34 6.95
N ARG A 194 2.82 -1.24 6.36
CA ARG A 194 3.57 -2.40 5.83
C ARG A 194 3.90 -3.41 6.92
N GLN A 195 4.38 -2.94 8.07
CA GLN A 195 4.65 -3.78 9.22
C GLN A 195 3.39 -4.53 9.65
N ARG A 196 2.26 -3.82 9.83
CA ARG A 196 0.98 -4.46 10.21
C ARG A 196 0.45 -5.46 9.18
N GLN A 197 0.56 -5.15 7.90
CA GLN A 197 0.10 -6.01 6.81
C GLN A 197 0.95 -7.28 6.63
N ALA A 198 2.26 -7.20 6.86
CA ALA A 198 3.16 -8.35 6.79
C ALA A 198 3.02 -9.31 8.00
N GLY A 199 2.10 -9.04 8.92
CA GLY A 199 2.04 -9.72 10.22
C GLY A 199 3.24 -9.38 11.14
N THR A 200 4.02 -8.36 10.75
CA THR A 200 5.13 -7.76 11.51
C THR A 200 4.67 -6.48 12.21
N ALA A 201 3.36 -6.34 12.49
CA ALA A 201 2.97 -5.53 13.62
C ALA A 201 3.69 -6.15 14.82
N GLU A 202 4.25 -5.36 15.71
CA GLU A 202 4.40 -5.82 17.08
C GLU A 202 3.02 -6.37 17.54
N ARG A 203 2.85 -7.70 17.44
CA ARG A 203 2.47 -8.43 18.64
C ARG A 203 3.42 -7.87 19.71
N PRO A 204 2.95 -7.37 20.86
CA PRO A 204 3.84 -7.27 22.01
C PRO A 204 4.57 -8.61 22.03
N ALA A 205 5.87 -8.60 21.73
CA ALA A 205 6.62 -9.84 21.64
C ALA A 205 6.34 -10.60 22.95
N ASP A 206 6.24 -11.94 22.91
CA ASP A 206 6.32 -12.75 24.12
C ASP A 206 7.75 -12.54 24.67
N HIS A 207 7.91 -11.44 25.38
CA HIS A 207 9.13 -11.02 26.00
C HIS A 207 8.91 -11.24 27.50
N PRO A 208 9.91 -11.72 28.24
CA PRO A 208 9.79 -11.90 29.68
C PRO A 208 9.29 -10.60 30.32
N PRO A 209 8.42 -10.70 31.33
CA PRO A 209 7.91 -9.51 32.03
C PRO A 209 9.06 -8.66 32.55
N LEU A 210 8.79 -7.38 32.77
CA LEU A 210 9.78 -6.44 33.29
C LEU A 210 10.41 -7.02 34.59
N PRO A 211 11.75 -7.16 34.68
CA PRO A 211 12.41 -7.78 35.82
C PRO A 211 12.01 -7.12 37.14
N ALA A 212 11.75 -7.92 38.16
CA ALA A 212 11.29 -7.45 39.47
C ALA A 212 12.42 -6.68 40.20
N SER A 213 13.63 -7.23 40.13
CA SER A 213 14.83 -6.76 40.81
C SER A 213 16.02 -6.59 39.87
N ARG A 214 17.08 -5.94 40.36
CA ARG A 214 18.39 -5.88 39.69
C ARG A 214 18.99 -7.27 39.41
N ASP A 215 18.74 -8.26 40.28
CA ASP A 215 19.31 -9.60 40.08
C ASP A 215 18.60 -10.31 38.93
N ASP A 216 17.29 -10.13 38.78
CA ASP A 216 16.50 -10.65 37.66
C ASP A 216 16.76 -9.90 36.34
N PHE A 217 17.39 -8.72 36.42
CA PHE A 217 17.68 -7.88 35.28
C PHE A 217 18.90 -8.36 34.49
N ARG A 218 19.88 -8.95 35.18
CA ARG A 218 21.11 -9.46 34.56
C ARG A 218 20.81 -10.59 33.58
N ASP A 219 21.54 -10.61 32.47
CA ASP A 219 21.41 -11.56 31.36
C ASP A 219 20.03 -11.55 30.69
N SER A 220 19.24 -10.49 30.92
CA SER A 220 17.91 -10.33 30.33
C SER A 220 17.94 -9.48 29.06
N ILE A 221 16.90 -9.60 28.24
CA ILE A 221 16.69 -8.72 27.09
C ILE A 221 16.53 -7.24 27.48
N TRP A 222 16.21 -6.95 28.74
CA TRP A 222 16.06 -5.60 29.27
C TRP A 222 17.41 -4.97 29.59
N GLU A 223 18.42 -5.78 29.93
CA GLU A 223 19.80 -5.33 30.12
C GLU A 223 20.43 -4.90 28.81
N GLN A 224 20.21 -5.66 27.72
CA GLN A 224 20.64 -5.25 26.37
C GLN A 224 20.03 -3.91 25.98
N ALA A 225 18.71 -3.73 26.16
CA ALA A 225 18.03 -2.48 25.86
C ALA A 225 18.54 -1.28 26.71
N TYR A 226 18.92 -1.53 27.96
CA TYR A 226 19.47 -0.51 28.85
C TYR A 226 20.88 -0.08 28.43
N HIS A 227 21.74 -1.02 28.04
CA HIS A 227 23.09 -0.72 27.55
C HIS A 227 23.08 -0.06 26.17
N ASP A 228 22.23 -0.54 25.25
CA ASP A 228 22.07 0.05 23.92
C ASP A 228 21.56 1.51 24.01
N ALA A 229 20.74 1.82 25.02
CA ALA A 229 20.29 3.18 25.29
C ALA A 229 21.40 4.08 25.88
N GLY A 230 22.57 3.53 26.20
CA GLY A 230 23.65 4.23 26.89
C GLY A 230 23.27 4.66 28.31
N CYS A 231 22.33 3.97 28.95
CA CYS A 231 21.91 4.31 30.31
C CYS A 231 22.97 3.88 31.31
N TRP A 232 23.29 4.77 32.25
CA TRP A 232 24.27 4.55 33.32
C TRP A 232 23.65 4.77 34.72
N ALA A 233 22.34 4.99 34.78
CA ALA A 233 21.60 5.20 36.02
C ALA A 233 21.42 3.90 36.83
N ASP A 234 21.16 4.00 38.13
CA ASP A 234 20.92 2.81 38.95
C ASP A 234 19.79 1.94 38.38
N VAL A 235 20.10 0.66 38.11
CA VAL A 235 19.20 -0.29 37.43
C VAL A 235 17.86 -0.41 38.16
N GLN A 236 17.87 -0.50 39.50
CA GLN A 236 16.64 -0.67 40.26
C GLN A 236 15.76 0.60 40.15
N LYS A 237 16.38 1.77 40.29
CA LYS A 237 15.66 3.05 40.11
C LYS A 237 15.09 3.21 38.71
N THR A 238 15.79 2.76 37.68
CA THR A 238 15.32 2.82 36.29
C THR A 238 14.14 1.88 36.06
N LEU A 239 14.17 0.66 36.62
CA LEU A 239 13.05 -0.28 36.56
C LEU A 239 11.81 0.28 37.26
N ASP A 240 11.97 0.82 38.47
CA ASP A 240 10.86 1.41 39.24
C ASP A 240 10.31 2.66 38.57
N GLY A 241 11.17 3.53 38.04
CA GLY A 241 10.78 4.71 37.28
C GLY A 241 9.99 4.35 36.02
N PHE A 242 10.41 3.29 35.31
CA PHE A 242 9.69 2.82 34.13
C PHE A 242 8.31 2.27 34.47
N ARG A 243 8.17 1.50 35.56
CA ARG A 243 6.85 1.01 36.03
C ARG A 243 5.88 2.15 36.26
N VAL A 244 6.27 3.12 37.08
CA VAL A 244 5.45 4.31 37.40
C VAL A 244 5.10 5.09 36.13
N TRP A 245 6.04 5.22 35.19
CA TRP A 245 5.77 5.90 33.92
C TRP A 245 4.76 5.15 33.04
N THR A 246 4.88 3.83 32.93
CA THR A 246 3.94 3.00 32.17
C THR A 246 2.54 3.03 32.77
N GLU A 247 2.41 2.93 34.09
CA GLU A 247 1.15 3.04 34.82
C GLU A 247 0.49 4.41 34.59
N ARG A 248 1.25 5.49 34.71
CA ARG A 248 0.75 6.86 34.51
C ARG A 248 0.30 7.14 33.08
N THR A 249 0.94 6.52 32.09
CA THR A 249 0.67 6.79 30.66
C THR A 249 -0.23 5.75 30.00
N GLY A 250 -0.55 4.66 30.69
CA GLY A 250 -1.30 3.53 30.13
C GLY A 250 -0.53 2.78 29.01
N LYS A 251 0.79 2.97 28.92
CA LYS A 251 1.63 2.31 27.91
C LYS A 251 2.07 0.93 28.38
N PRO A 252 2.23 -0.05 27.48
CA PRO A 252 2.67 -1.38 27.87
C PRO A 252 4.15 -1.38 28.26
N GLN A 253 4.51 -2.25 29.21
CA GLN A 253 5.92 -2.51 29.54
C GLN A 253 6.50 -3.38 28.42
N THR A 254 7.38 -2.82 27.59
CA THR A 254 8.08 -3.52 26.52
C THR A 254 9.54 -3.07 26.44
N PRO A 255 10.49 -3.91 25.98
CA PRO A 255 11.90 -3.55 25.86
C PRO A 255 12.14 -2.34 24.96
N THR A 256 11.37 -2.22 23.87
CA THR A 256 11.43 -1.07 22.95
C THR A 256 11.05 0.25 23.65
N LEU A 257 9.98 0.22 24.46
CA LEU A 257 9.56 1.39 25.23
C LEU A 257 10.53 1.67 26.39
N PHE A 258 11.13 0.65 26.99
CA PHE A 258 12.14 0.78 28.02
C PHE A 258 13.43 1.41 27.50
N PHE A 259 13.92 0.99 26.33
CA PHE A 259 15.01 1.65 25.62
C PHE A 259 14.73 3.15 25.43
N SER A 260 13.55 3.48 24.91
CA SER A 260 13.13 4.86 24.65
C SER A 260 13.02 5.68 25.95
N PHE A 261 12.53 5.05 27.02
CA PHE A 261 12.44 5.64 28.34
C PHE A 261 13.83 5.95 28.91
N CYS A 262 14.76 5.00 28.83
CA CYS A 262 16.14 5.15 29.29
C CYS A 262 16.86 6.28 28.53
N LYS A 263 16.71 6.33 27.19
CA LYS A 263 17.28 7.40 26.36
C LYS A 263 16.75 8.78 26.76
N GLY A 264 15.43 8.90 26.97
CA GLY A 264 14.81 10.15 27.39
C GLY A 264 15.10 10.56 28.85
N GLU A 265 15.56 9.65 29.70
CA GLU A 265 16.08 10.01 31.03
C GLU A 265 17.49 10.62 30.97
N ASN A 266 18.36 10.08 30.11
CA ASN A 266 19.70 10.63 29.89
C ASN A 266 19.63 12.07 29.36
N GLU A 267 18.78 12.31 28.35
CA GLU A 267 18.54 13.64 27.77
C GLU A 267 18.01 14.66 28.81
N ARG A 268 17.21 14.20 29.80
CA ARG A 268 16.71 15.04 30.90
C ARG A 268 17.73 15.29 32.01
N LYS A 269 18.74 14.42 32.14
CA LYS A 269 19.84 14.53 33.12
C LYS A 269 21.07 15.23 32.53
N GLY A 270 21.05 15.60 31.25
CA GLY A 270 22.11 16.37 30.60
C GLY A 270 23.41 15.60 30.40
N ILE A 271 23.31 14.28 30.17
CA ILE A 271 24.45 13.39 29.87
C ILE A 271 24.18 12.67 28.55
#